data_AF-A0A832TD42-F1
#
_entry.id   AF-A0A832TD42-F1
#
_cell.length_a   1.000
_cell.length_b   1.000
_cell.length_c   1.000
_cell.angle_alpha   90.00
_cell.angle_beta   90.00
_cell.angle_gamma   90.00
#
_symmetry.space_group_name_H-M   'P 1'
#
loop_
_entity.id
_entity.type
_entity.pdbx_description
1 polymer ?
#
loop_
_entity_poly.entity_id
_entity_poly.type
_entity_poly.pdbx_seq_one_letter_code
_entity_poly.pdbx_strand_id
1 'polypeptide(L)'
;MNLIITVVLALVLTYLLVKAARRLKVPVIVAMIVAGLLLDSPGIKTHIIQPNIDIIFSLGDIGLLSLMFLAGLEASWRKLYSEKKDAVLITAFSAAVPFFMGFTVFYMGGYPMVTAAIVGICLSISAEATTAALFLEINKIKSRVGSAIIEAGLFDDIFGFGLFILVTYLFKEIYFREDLLMAAAILMFFAGIVVKEKFIKRNSTVRDVKDLLYFSIIPFFFISIGILFEWSSLTINPWLLGSVIVLAITGKLAGALMLKPFTDFSWKQLHLIGWAMNSRGAIELALAMIALRTGLLEVELYSSIVIMALFTTLIFPFIVTYMVRRYPKIMD
;
A
#
# COMPACT_ATOMS: atom_id res chain seq x y z
N MET A 1 18.90 -26.71 -5.11
CA MET A 1 18.33 -26.64 -3.74
C MET A 1 16.93 -27.23 -3.78
N ASN A 2 16.53 -28.04 -2.79
CA ASN A 2 15.18 -28.61 -2.72
C ASN A 2 14.14 -27.48 -2.50
N LEU A 3 13.05 -27.48 -3.26
CA LEU A 3 11.94 -26.51 -3.17
C LEU A 3 11.48 -26.28 -1.72
N ILE A 4 11.32 -27.34 -0.94
CA ILE A 4 10.85 -27.27 0.45
C ILE A 4 11.80 -26.40 1.28
N ILE A 5 13.11 -26.54 1.06
CA ILE A 5 14.12 -25.76 1.78
C ILE A 5 14.00 -24.28 1.41
N THR A 6 13.82 -23.95 0.13
CA THR A 6 13.65 -22.57 -0.33
C THR A 6 12.42 -21.92 0.32
N VAL A 7 11.26 -22.60 0.30
CA VAL A 7 10.00 -22.12 0.89
C VAL A 7 10.12 -21.94 2.41
N VAL A 8 10.65 -22.95 3.10
CA VAL A 8 10.83 -22.90 4.56
C VAL A 8 11.80 -21.79 4.96
N LEU A 9 12.92 -21.63 4.26
CA LEU A 9 13.90 -20.60 4.54
C LEU A 9 13.30 -19.20 4.34
N ALA A 10 12.55 -18.99 3.25
CA ALA A 10 11.88 -17.74 2.97
C ALA A 10 10.88 -17.36 4.08
N LEU A 11 10.07 -18.31 4.54
CA LEU A 11 9.12 -18.10 5.64
C LEU A 11 9.80 -17.89 6.99
N VAL A 12 10.83 -18.66 7.31
CA VAL A 12 11.58 -18.53 8.57
C VAL A 12 12.28 -17.17 8.63
N LEU A 13 12.97 -16.77 7.56
CA LEU A 13 13.61 -15.46 7.49
C LEU A 13 12.57 -14.34 7.67
N THR A 14 11.46 -14.42 6.95
CA THR A 14 10.38 -13.44 7.05
C THR A 14 9.82 -13.38 8.46
N TYR A 15 9.54 -14.52 9.09
CA TYR A 15 9.05 -14.61 10.46
C TYR A 15 10.02 -13.95 11.46
N LEU A 16 11.33 -14.21 11.33
CA LEU A 16 12.34 -13.61 12.20
C LEU A 16 12.38 -12.08 12.05
N LEU A 17 12.34 -11.58 10.82
CA LEU A 17 12.31 -10.14 10.53
C LEU A 17 11.02 -9.49 11.03
N VAL A 18 9.87 -10.13 10.84
CA VAL A 18 8.58 -9.67 11.37
C VAL A 18 8.59 -9.62 12.89
N LYS A 19 9.17 -10.63 13.56
CA LYS A 19 9.33 -10.65 15.02
C LYS A 19 10.22 -9.50 15.50
N ALA A 20 11.31 -9.21 14.78
CA ALA A 20 12.18 -8.07 15.06
C ALA A 20 11.44 -6.73 14.86
N ALA A 21 10.74 -6.57 13.74
CA ALA A 21 9.98 -5.35 13.43
C ALA A 21 8.89 -5.07 14.47
N ARG A 22 8.15 -6.08 14.93
CA ARG A 22 7.17 -5.92 16.01
C ARG A 22 7.82 -5.43 17.32
N ARG A 23 9.02 -5.93 17.65
CA ARG A 23 9.78 -5.44 18.84
C ARG A 23 10.21 -3.99 18.68
N LEU A 24 10.58 -3.59 17.47
CA LEU A 24 11.00 -2.22 17.13
C LEU A 24 9.83 -1.28 16.81
N LYS A 25 8.57 -1.76 16.89
CA LYS A 25 7.36 -1.02 16.50
C LYS A 25 7.39 -0.50 15.05
N VAL A 26 8.05 -1.25 14.18
CA VAL A 26 8.10 -1.01 12.74
C VAL A 26 6.94 -1.77 12.06
N PRO A 27 6.28 -1.18 11.04
CA PRO A 27 5.23 -1.87 10.30
C PRO A 27 5.70 -3.20 9.70
N VAL A 28 4.85 -4.23 9.83
CA VAL A 28 5.17 -5.62 9.45
C VAL A 28 5.50 -5.75 7.95
N ILE A 29 4.85 -4.95 7.10
CA ILE A 29 5.07 -4.94 5.65
C ILE A 29 6.52 -4.61 5.28
N VAL A 30 7.12 -3.64 5.97
CA VAL A 30 8.54 -3.27 5.78
C VAL A 30 9.44 -4.49 5.97
N ALA A 31 9.20 -5.28 7.02
CA ALA A 31 10.00 -6.47 7.32
C ALA A 31 9.87 -7.56 6.24
N MET A 32 8.68 -7.74 5.67
CA MET A 32 8.44 -8.75 4.62
C MET A 32 9.11 -8.35 3.30
N ILE A 33 9.10 -7.05 2.95
CA ILE A 33 9.80 -6.53 1.77
C ILE A 33 11.31 -6.65 1.96
N VAL A 34 11.82 -6.27 3.14
CA VAL A 34 13.24 -6.44 3.49
C VAL A 34 13.66 -7.92 3.43
N ALA A 35 12.78 -8.86 3.77
CA ALA A 35 13.04 -10.28 3.58
C ALA A 35 13.32 -10.60 2.11
N GLY A 36 12.49 -10.10 1.19
CA GLY A 36 12.71 -10.23 -0.26
C GLY A 36 14.05 -9.63 -0.71
N LEU A 37 14.38 -8.41 -0.26
CA LEU A 37 15.65 -7.76 -0.58
C LEU A 37 16.87 -8.57 -0.12
N LEU A 38 16.79 -9.18 1.06
CA LEU A 38 17.87 -10.03 1.57
C LEU A 38 17.96 -11.35 0.80
N LEU A 39 16.82 -11.95 0.45
CA LEU A 39 16.77 -13.17 -0.35
C LEU A 39 17.31 -12.96 -1.77
N ASP A 40 17.15 -11.75 -2.33
CA ASP A 40 17.70 -11.39 -3.64
C ASP A 40 19.21 -11.08 -3.63
N SER A 41 19.86 -11.05 -2.45
CA SER A 41 21.30 -10.81 -2.38
C SER A 41 22.10 -11.87 -3.18
N PRO A 42 23.18 -11.51 -3.90
CA PRO A 42 23.84 -12.40 -4.87
C PRO A 42 24.24 -13.78 -4.34
N GLY A 43 24.62 -13.88 -3.06
CA GLY A 43 24.96 -15.16 -2.43
C GLY A 43 23.76 -16.07 -2.16
N ILE A 44 22.64 -15.49 -1.74
CA ILE A 44 21.39 -16.22 -1.42
C ILE A 44 20.61 -16.50 -2.70
N LYS A 45 20.55 -15.52 -3.62
CA LYS A 45 19.82 -15.61 -4.88
C LYS A 45 20.26 -16.80 -5.71
N THR A 46 21.56 -16.91 -6.00
CA THR A 46 22.11 -17.93 -6.91
C THR A 46 21.90 -19.36 -6.39
N HIS A 47 22.04 -19.57 -5.08
CA HIS A 47 22.01 -20.92 -4.50
C HIS A 47 20.61 -21.34 -4.01
N ILE A 48 19.81 -20.42 -3.45
CA ILE A 48 18.56 -20.73 -2.74
C ILE A 48 17.33 -20.33 -3.55
N ILE A 49 17.30 -19.12 -4.12
CA ILE A 49 16.09 -18.56 -4.75
C ILE A 49 16.00 -18.92 -6.23
N GLN A 50 17.05 -18.65 -7.00
CA GLN A 50 17.06 -18.80 -8.45
C GLN A 50 16.61 -20.18 -8.96
N PRO A 51 16.95 -21.31 -8.30
CA PRO A 51 16.44 -22.62 -8.71
C PRO A 51 14.92 -22.80 -8.59
N ASN A 52 14.23 -21.98 -7.78
CA ASN A 52 12.80 -22.11 -7.47
C ASN A 52 12.05 -20.76 -7.61
N ILE A 53 12.61 -19.81 -8.35
CA ILE A 53 12.13 -18.43 -8.41
C ILE A 53 10.69 -18.32 -8.96
N ASP A 54 10.36 -19.14 -9.96
CA ASP A 54 9.01 -19.18 -10.55
C ASP A 54 7.95 -19.59 -9.52
N ILE A 55 8.30 -20.50 -8.61
CA ILE A 55 7.38 -20.94 -7.55
C ILE A 55 7.23 -19.86 -6.48
N ILE A 56 8.31 -19.14 -6.14
CA ILE A 56 8.22 -17.98 -5.25
C ILE A 56 7.29 -16.92 -5.83
N PHE A 57 7.41 -16.61 -7.13
CA PHE A 57 6.52 -15.67 -7.78
C PHE A 57 5.08 -16.18 -7.90
N SER A 58 4.88 -17.47 -8.20
CA SER A 58 3.54 -18.07 -8.23
C SER A 58 2.86 -18.02 -6.85
N LEU A 59 3.60 -18.32 -5.79
CA LEU A 59 3.12 -18.14 -4.41
C LEU A 59 2.89 -16.65 -4.10
N GLY A 60 3.70 -15.76 -4.66
CA GLY A 60 3.52 -14.32 -4.59
C GLY A 60 2.22 -13.85 -5.22
N ASP A 61 1.82 -14.42 -6.35
CA ASP A 61 0.55 -14.11 -7.02
C ASP A 61 -0.63 -14.59 -6.17
N ILE A 62 -0.54 -15.80 -5.58
CA ILE A 62 -1.56 -16.27 -4.63
C ILE A 62 -1.57 -15.38 -3.37
N GLY A 63 -0.40 -14.94 -2.91
CA GLY A 63 -0.22 -13.96 -1.84
C GLY A 63 -0.93 -12.65 -2.12
N LEU A 64 -0.77 -12.12 -3.33
CA LEU A 64 -1.44 -10.93 -3.82
C LEU A 64 -2.96 -11.14 -3.83
N LEU A 65 -3.46 -12.21 -4.46
CA LEU A 65 -4.89 -12.50 -4.51
C LEU A 65 -5.50 -12.65 -3.11
N SER A 66 -4.78 -13.31 -2.20
CA SER A 66 -5.19 -13.47 -0.80
C SER A 66 -5.24 -12.13 -0.06
N LEU A 67 -4.25 -11.27 -0.28
CA LEU A 67 -4.21 -9.92 0.27
C LEU A 67 -5.36 -9.06 -0.24
N MET A 68 -5.68 -9.14 -1.54
CA MET A 68 -6.81 -8.40 -2.13
C MET A 68 -8.14 -8.87 -1.57
N PHE A 69 -8.30 -10.18 -1.37
CA PHE A 69 -9.46 -10.73 -0.69
C PHE A 69 -9.58 -10.21 0.74
N LEU A 70 -8.49 -10.18 1.51
CA LEU A 70 -8.49 -9.62 2.86
C LEU A 70 -8.84 -8.13 2.88
N ALA A 71 -8.31 -7.33 1.94
CA ALA A 71 -8.69 -5.92 1.81
C ALA A 71 -10.20 -5.77 1.56
N GLY A 72 -10.76 -6.61 0.68
CA GLY A 72 -12.20 -6.69 0.47
C GLY A 72 -13.01 -7.09 1.72
N LEU A 73 -12.46 -7.96 2.57
CA LEU A 73 -13.08 -8.36 3.84
C LEU A 73 -13.05 -7.26 4.92
N GLU A 74 -12.06 -6.38 4.86
CA GLU A 74 -11.94 -5.20 5.72
C GLU A 74 -12.92 -4.10 5.27
N ALA A 75 -13.17 -4.03 3.96
CA ALA A 75 -14.21 -3.21 3.38
C ALA A 75 -15.62 -3.64 3.82
N SER A 76 -16.44 -2.65 4.20
CA SER A 76 -17.83 -2.89 4.58
C SER A 76 -18.76 -1.94 3.84
N TRP A 77 -19.66 -2.50 3.05
CA TRP A 77 -20.60 -1.75 2.22
C TRP A 77 -21.57 -0.92 3.08
N ARG A 78 -21.90 -1.41 4.27
CA ARG A 78 -22.75 -0.67 5.21
C ARG A 78 -22.11 0.62 5.72
N LYS A 79 -20.79 0.64 5.93
CA LYS A 79 -20.07 1.88 6.33
C LYS A 79 -19.91 2.84 5.16
N LEU A 80 -19.73 2.32 3.94
CA LEU A 80 -19.78 3.08 2.68
C LEU A 80 -21.12 3.77 2.45
N TYR A 81 -22.22 3.30 3.04
CA TYR A 81 -23.54 3.91 2.85
C TYR A 81 -23.96 4.81 4.02
N SER A 82 -23.36 4.64 5.19
CA SER A 82 -23.65 5.44 6.40
C SER A 82 -22.73 6.65 6.56
N GLU A 83 -22.23 7.19 5.44
CA GLU A 83 -21.03 8.03 5.40
C GLU A 83 -21.10 9.33 6.20
N LYS A 84 -19.96 9.65 6.82
CA LYS A 84 -19.69 10.99 7.33
C LYS A 84 -19.05 11.82 6.22
N LYS A 85 -19.58 13.01 5.98
CA LYS A 85 -19.03 13.99 5.01
C LYS A 85 -17.51 14.18 5.13
N ASP A 86 -16.98 14.14 6.35
CA ASP A 86 -15.55 14.28 6.62
C ASP A 86 -14.71 13.20 5.92
N ALA A 87 -15.13 11.93 5.91
CA ALA A 87 -14.38 10.84 5.31
C ALA A 87 -14.34 10.96 3.78
N VAL A 88 -15.49 11.19 3.13
CA VAL A 88 -15.59 11.43 1.68
C VAL A 88 -14.66 12.56 1.25
N LEU A 89 -14.71 13.69 1.96
CA LEU A 89 -13.92 14.86 1.63
C LEU A 89 -12.42 14.54 1.78
N ILE A 90 -12.02 13.92 2.90
CA ILE A 90 -10.62 13.53 3.13
C ILE A 90 -10.12 12.67 1.98
N THR A 91 -10.87 11.64 1.59
CA THR A 91 -10.48 10.76 0.47
C THR A 91 -10.42 11.53 -0.83
N ALA A 92 -11.44 12.32 -1.17
CA ALA A 92 -11.48 13.05 -2.44
C ALA A 92 -10.26 13.96 -2.62
N PHE A 93 -9.91 14.78 -1.61
CA PHE A 93 -8.76 15.68 -1.71
C PHE A 93 -7.42 14.97 -1.53
N SER A 94 -7.33 14.04 -0.58
CA SER A 94 -6.08 13.32 -0.28
C SER A 94 -5.75 12.23 -1.29
N ALA A 95 -6.67 11.90 -2.20
CA ALA A 95 -6.43 11.07 -3.38
C ALA A 95 -6.20 11.93 -4.63
N ALA A 96 -7.09 12.89 -4.92
CA ALA A 96 -7.02 13.66 -6.16
C ALA A 96 -5.77 14.55 -6.25
N VAL A 97 -5.40 15.23 -5.16
CA VAL A 97 -4.23 16.13 -5.18
C VAL A 97 -2.93 15.39 -5.47
N PRO A 98 -2.53 14.34 -4.74
CA PRO A 98 -1.33 13.59 -5.08
C PRO A 98 -1.42 12.89 -6.44
N PHE A 99 -2.61 12.43 -6.86
CA PHE A 99 -2.81 11.87 -8.21
C PHE A 99 -2.45 12.89 -9.29
N PHE A 100 -3.09 14.07 -9.30
CA PHE A 100 -2.87 15.08 -10.33
C PHE A 100 -1.48 15.69 -10.25
N MET A 101 -0.91 15.86 -9.05
CA MET A 101 0.48 16.30 -8.89
C MET A 101 1.46 15.29 -9.49
N GLY A 102 1.29 14.00 -9.15
CA GLY A 102 2.07 12.91 -9.71
C GLY A 102 1.96 12.84 -11.22
N PHE A 103 0.74 12.71 -11.73
CA PHE A 103 0.46 12.67 -13.16
C PHE A 103 1.10 13.83 -13.90
N THR A 104 0.91 15.06 -13.43
CA THR A 104 1.41 16.26 -14.11
C THR A 104 2.94 16.26 -14.14
N VAL A 105 3.60 16.01 -13.01
CA VAL A 105 5.07 16.04 -12.96
C VAL A 105 5.69 14.96 -13.85
N PHE A 106 5.15 13.74 -13.81
CA PHE A 106 5.68 12.64 -14.62
C PHE A 106 5.36 12.80 -16.10
N TYR A 107 4.16 13.25 -16.45
CA TYR A 107 3.80 13.53 -17.84
C TYR A 107 4.66 14.65 -18.44
N MET A 108 4.86 15.75 -17.70
CA MET A 108 5.75 16.83 -18.11
C MET A 108 7.23 16.40 -18.13
N GLY A 109 7.59 15.41 -17.32
CA GLY A 109 8.90 14.76 -17.33
C GLY A 109 9.14 13.86 -18.55
N GLY A 110 8.18 13.72 -19.45
CA GLY A 110 8.30 12.95 -20.69
C GLY A 110 7.90 11.48 -20.57
N TYR A 111 7.36 11.04 -19.42
CA TYR A 111 6.87 9.67 -19.27
C TYR A 111 5.58 9.46 -20.07
N PRO A 112 5.33 8.23 -20.58
CA PRO A 112 4.07 7.90 -21.23
C PRO A 112 2.88 8.24 -20.32
N MET A 113 1.77 8.67 -20.93
CA MET A 113 0.57 9.10 -20.19
C MET A 113 0.08 8.02 -19.22
N VAL A 114 0.14 6.75 -19.63
CA VAL A 114 -0.26 5.60 -18.81
C VAL A 114 0.65 5.45 -17.59
N THR A 115 1.96 5.50 -17.80
CA THR A 115 2.98 5.45 -16.75
C THR A 115 2.80 6.60 -15.76
N ALA A 116 2.62 7.83 -16.25
CA ALA A 116 2.39 9.00 -15.40
C ALA A 116 1.09 8.86 -14.58
N ALA A 117 0.02 8.32 -15.17
CA ALA A 117 -1.23 8.06 -14.47
C ALA A 117 -1.09 6.98 -13.39
N ILE A 118 -0.35 5.91 -13.66
CA ILE A 118 -0.06 4.85 -12.68
C ILE A 118 0.76 5.40 -11.52
N VAL A 119 1.78 6.21 -11.79
CA VAL A 119 2.54 6.88 -10.72
C VAL A 119 1.61 7.77 -9.89
N GLY A 120 0.73 8.54 -10.53
CA GLY A 120 -0.31 9.31 -9.84
C GLY A 120 -1.19 8.44 -8.93
N ILE A 121 -1.63 7.28 -9.41
CA ILE A 121 -2.45 6.33 -8.63
C ILE A 121 -1.67 5.78 -7.43
N CYS A 122 -0.41 5.37 -7.63
CA CYS A 122 0.44 4.92 -6.52
C CYS A 122 0.60 6.03 -5.47
N LEU A 123 0.75 7.28 -5.90
CA LEU A 123 0.83 8.43 -5.00
C LEU A 123 -0.50 8.77 -4.31
N SER A 124 -1.65 8.35 -4.84
CA SER A 124 -2.95 8.59 -4.21
C SER A 124 -3.33 7.58 -3.13
N ILE A 125 -2.83 6.34 -3.16
CA ILE A 125 -3.29 5.25 -2.26
C ILE A 125 -2.56 5.23 -0.91
N SER A 126 -3.29 5.14 0.19
CA SER A 126 -2.77 5.11 1.56
C SER A 126 -2.78 3.72 2.19
N ALA A 127 -2.27 3.57 3.42
CA ALA A 127 -2.28 2.29 4.16
C ALA A 127 -3.20 2.33 5.39
N GLU A 128 -4.47 1.96 5.20
CA GLU A 128 -5.44 1.94 6.30
C GLU A 128 -4.96 1.05 7.47
N ALA A 129 -4.50 -0.17 7.19
CA ALA A 129 -4.12 -1.13 8.23
C ALA A 129 -2.98 -0.63 9.15
N THR A 130 -2.00 0.08 8.57
CA THR A 130 -0.88 0.65 9.34
C THR A 130 -1.36 1.81 10.21
N THR A 131 -2.23 2.65 9.66
CA THR A 131 -2.80 3.79 10.38
C THR A 131 -3.76 3.33 11.48
N ALA A 132 -4.59 2.31 11.23
CA ALA A 132 -5.47 1.68 12.21
C ALA A 132 -4.68 1.10 13.39
N ALA A 133 -3.59 0.37 13.10
CA ALA A 133 -2.73 -0.20 14.14
C ALA A 133 -2.13 0.87 15.05
N LEU A 134 -1.63 1.97 14.47
CA LEU A 134 -1.08 3.08 15.25
C LEU A 134 -2.16 3.75 16.14
N PHE A 135 -3.33 4.05 15.56
CA PHE A 135 -4.39 4.76 16.27
C PHE A 135 -5.04 3.89 17.36
N LEU A 136 -5.02 2.57 17.20
CA LEU A 136 -5.32 1.61 18.27
C LEU A 136 -4.27 1.66 19.38
N GLU A 137 -2.98 1.63 19.04
CA GLU A 137 -1.89 1.67 20.03
C GLU A 137 -1.96 2.92 20.92
N ILE A 138 -2.26 4.09 20.34
CA ILE A 138 -2.39 5.35 21.09
C ILE A 138 -3.80 5.58 21.67
N ASN A 139 -4.72 4.61 21.56
CA ASN A 139 -6.10 4.70 22.03
C ASN A 139 -6.91 5.90 21.46
N LYS A 140 -6.64 6.30 20.22
CA LYS A 140 -7.32 7.44 19.56
C LYS A 140 -8.16 7.05 18.34
N ILE A 141 -8.32 5.76 18.04
CA ILE A 141 -9.12 5.28 16.90
C ILE A 141 -10.60 5.74 16.92
N LYS A 142 -11.17 5.96 18.12
CA LYS A 142 -12.58 6.38 18.30
C LYS A 142 -12.80 7.90 18.24
N SER A 143 -11.73 8.70 18.13
CA SER A 143 -11.86 10.16 17.99
C SER A 143 -12.53 10.54 16.66
N ARG A 144 -13.03 11.78 16.56
CA ARG A 144 -13.54 12.30 15.28
C ARG A 144 -12.47 12.22 14.19
N VAL A 145 -11.26 12.71 14.47
CA VAL A 145 -10.12 12.69 13.52
C VAL A 145 -9.70 11.27 13.19
N GLY A 146 -9.54 10.40 14.19
CA GLY A 146 -9.14 9.01 13.98
C GLY A 146 -10.17 8.22 13.19
N SER A 147 -11.46 8.34 13.53
CA SER A 147 -12.52 7.66 12.77
C SER A 147 -12.61 8.18 11.34
N ALA A 148 -12.49 9.49 11.10
CA ALA A 148 -12.49 10.06 9.75
C ALA A 148 -11.30 9.57 8.91
N ILE A 149 -10.11 9.45 9.49
CA ILE A 149 -8.90 8.91 8.84
C ILE A 149 -9.09 7.44 8.46
N ILE A 150 -9.58 6.60 9.37
CA ILE A 150 -9.78 5.17 9.11
C ILE A 150 -10.90 4.95 8.10
N GLU A 151 -12.01 5.67 8.23
CA GLU A 151 -13.12 5.63 7.27
C GLU A 151 -12.64 6.11 5.89
N ALA A 152 -11.83 7.16 5.79
CA ALA A 152 -11.29 7.65 4.52
C ALA A 152 -10.37 6.63 3.81
N GLY A 153 -9.58 5.86 4.57
CA GLY A 153 -8.70 4.81 4.03
C GLY A 153 -9.46 3.75 3.24
N LEU A 154 -10.63 3.35 3.72
CA LEU A 154 -11.50 2.40 3.03
C LEU A 154 -11.91 2.87 1.63
N PHE A 155 -12.27 4.14 1.50
CA PHE A 155 -12.66 4.69 0.20
C PHE A 155 -11.45 4.83 -0.72
N ASP A 156 -10.30 5.23 -0.17
CA ASP A 156 -9.07 5.47 -0.92
C ASP A 156 -8.65 4.23 -1.74
N ASP A 157 -8.75 3.04 -1.14
CA ASP A 157 -8.46 1.78 -1.80
C ASP A 157 -9.41 1.50 -2.99
N ILE A 158 -10.71 1.75 -2.81
CA ILE A 158 -11.72 1.56 -3.87
C ILE A 158 -11.47 2.55 -5.02
N PHE A 159 -11.22 3.81 -4.69
CA PHE A 159 -10.91 4.84 -5.69
C PHE A 159 -9.62 4.52 -6.44
N GLY A 160 -8.57 4.08 -5.75
CA GLY A 160 -7.30 3.69 -6.34
C GLY A 160 -7.45 2.55 -7.35
N PHE A 161 -8.16 1.48 -6.98
CA PHE A 161 -8.46 0.39 -7.91
C PHE A 161 -9.33 0.83 -9.08
N GLY A 162 -10.40 1.58 -8.81
CA GLY A 162 -11.30 2.07 -9.85
C GLY A 162 -10.55 2.92 -10.88
N LEU A 163 -9.64 3.79 -10.42
CA LEU A 163 -8.83 4.62 -11.28
C LEU A 163 -7.79 3.81 -12.06
N PHE A 164 -7.15 2.81 -11.41
CA PHE A 164 -6.23 1.90 -12.10
C PHE A 164 -6.91 1.15 -13.24
N ILE A 165 -8.11 0.60 -12.99
CA ILE A 165 -8.92 -0.07 -14.02
C ILE A 165 -9.29 0.88 -15.14
N LEU A 166 -9.75 2.09 -14.80
CA LEU A 166 -10.13 3.08 -15.79
C LEU A 166 -8.95 3.42 -16.70
N VAL A 167 -7.78 3.69 -16.12
CA VAL A 167 -6.55 3.99 -16.87
C VAL A 167 -6.18 2.81 -17.75
N THR A 168 -6.04 1.59 -17.22
CA THR A 168 -5.65 0.43 -18.03
C THR A 168 -6.66 0.12 -19.14
N TYR A 169 -7.96 0.29 -18.87
CA TYR A 169 -9.02 0.11 -19.87
C TYR A 169 -8.99 1.17 -20.98
N LEU A 170 -8.75 2.45 -20.64
CA LEU A 170 -8.73 3.55 -21.62
C LEU A 170 -7.53 3.45 -22.57
N PHE A 171 -6.43 2.85 -22.13
CA PHE A 171 -5.18 2.75 -22.90
C PHE A 171 -4.91 1.34 -23.44
N LYS A 172 -5.98 0.63 -23.79
CA LYS A 172 -6.06 -0.81 -24.14
C LYS A 172 -5.21 -1.32 -25.32
N GLU A 173 -4.32 -0.52 -25.91
CA GLU A 173 -3.56 -0.95 -27.10
C GLU A 173 -2.37 -1.87 -26.79
N ILE A 174 -2.06 -2.16 -25.52
CA ILE A 174 -0.94 -3.04 -25.17
C ILE A 174 -1.34 -3.87 -23.93
N TYR A 175 -0.93 -5.15 -23.87
CA TYR A 175 -0.91 -6.06 -22.68
C TYR A 175 -2.06 -7.06 -22.40
N PHE A 176 -2.57 -7.78 -23.40
CA PHE A 176 -3.66 -8.79 -23.25
C PHE A 176 -3.35 -10.04 -22.37
N ARG A 177 -2.09 -10.28 -21.97
CA ARG A 177 -1.68 -11.53 -21.28
C ARG A 177 -1.51 -11.40 -19.76
N GLU A 178 -1.41 -10.18 -19.25
CA GLU A 178 -1.29 -9.88 -17.81
C GLU A 178 -2.56 -9.26 -17.19
N ASP A 179 -3.61 -9.11 -18.00
CA ASP A 179 -4.97 -8.75 -17.58
C ASP A 179 -5.58 -9.74 -16.58
N LEU A 180 -5.14 -11.01 -16.58
CA LEU A 180 -5.73 -12.05 -15.74
C LEU A 180 -5.41 -11.86 -14.25
N LEU A 181 -4.17 -11.53 -13.89
CA LEU A 181 -3.78 -11.33 -12.49
C LEU A 181 -4.44 -10.06 -11.93
N MET A 182 -4.47 -8.99 -12.72
CA MET A 182 -5.19 -7.76 -12.38
C MET A 182 -6.69 -8.03 -12.20
N ALA A 183 -7.33 -8.67 -13.17
CA ALA A 183 -8.75 -9.02 -13.09
C ALA A 183 -9.03 -9.93 -11.89
N ALA A 184 -8.18 -10.93 -11.64
CA ALA A 184 -8.31 -11.80 -10.48
C ALA A 184 -8.14 -11.04 -9.16
N ALA A 185 -7.18 -10.13 -9.04
CA ALA A 185 -6.98 -9.29 -7.86
C ALA A 185 -8.24 -8.47 -7.54
N ILE A 186 -8.82 -7.83 -8.56
CA ILE A 186 -10.05 -7.05 -8.45
C ILE A 186 -11.24 -7.95 -8.06
N LEU A 187 -11.40 -9.09 -8.74
CA LEU A 187 -12.47 -10.04 -8.44
C LEU A 187 -12.36 -10.57 -7.00
N MET A 188 -11.14 -10.83 -6.52
CA MET A 188 -10.90 -11.25 -5.14
C MET A 188 -11.23 -10.15 -4.13
N PHE A 189 -10.92 -8.89 -4.44
CA PHE A 189 -11.35 -7.75 -3.61
C PHE A 189 -12.88 -7.67 -3.49
N PHE A 190 -13.61 -7.69 -4.61
CA PHE A 190 -15.07 -7.69 -4.57
C PHE A 190 -15.65 -8.95 -3.93
N ALA A 191 -15.03 -10.12 -4.14
CA ALA A 191 -15.43 -11.35 -3.45
C ALA A 191 -15.29 -11.21 -1.93
N GLY A 192 -14.22 -10.55 -1.44
CA GLY A 192 -14.05 -10.21 -0.03
C GLY A 192 -15.23 -9.40 0.50
N ILE A 193 -15.62 -8.33 -0.20
CA ILE A 193 -16.77 -7.48 0.20
C ILE A 193 -18.04 -8.31 0.32
N VAL A 194 -18.35 -9.12 -0.69
CA VAL A 194 -19.54 -9.97 -0.71
C VAL A 194 -19.51 -11.00 0.41
N VAL A 195 -18.36 -11.62 0.68
CA VAL A 195 -18.18 -12.61 1.75
C VAL A 195 -18.39 -11.96 3.12
N LYS A 196 -17.83 -10.77 3.33
CA LYS A 196 -17.95 -10.02 4.58
C LYS A 196 -19.42 -9.74 4.93
N GLU A 197 -20.18 -9.24 3.95
CA GLU A 197 -21.58 -8.85 4.17
C GLU A 197 -22.53 -10.05 4.31
N LYS A 198 -22.31 -11.13 3.54
CA LYS A 198 -23.24 -12.28 3.52
C LYS A 198 -22.93 -13.36 4.56
N PHE A 199 -21.65 -13.64 4.82
CA PHE A 199 -21.25 -14.85 5.55
C PHE A 199 -20.57 -14.56 6.88
N ILE A 200 -19.97 -13.40 7.05
CA ILE A 200 -19.19 -13.09 8.25
C ILE A 200 -20.01 -12.27 9.24
N LYS A 201 -20.65 -12.97 10.17
CA LYS A 201 -21.38 -12.35 11.29
C LYS A 201 -20.46 -11.90 12.43
N ARG A 202 -19.23 -12.43 12.54
CA ARG A 202 -18.31 -12.18 13.66
C ARG A 202 -16.93 -11.75 13.17
N ASN A 203 -16.38 -10.69 13.77
CA ASN A 203 -15.06 -10.18 13.41
C ASN A 203 -13.89 -11.10 13.79
N SER A 204 -14.08 -12.10 14.66
CA SER A 204 -13.02 -13.05 15.03
C SER A 204 -12.62 -13.96 13.87
N THR A 205 -13.56 -14.44 13.06
CA THR A 205 -13.26 -15.31 11.91
C THR A 205 -12.38 -14.61 10.87
N VAL A 206 -12.61 -13.32 10.62
CA VAL A 206 -11.75 -12.51 9.73
C VAL A 206 -10.33 -12.43 10.26
N ARG A 207 -10.20 -12.25 11.59
CA ARG A 207 -8.89 -12.18 12.24
C ARG A 207 -8.11 -13.48 12.08
N ASP A 208 -8.76 -14.62 12.31
CA ASP A 208 -8.10 -15.94 12.21
C ASP A 208 -7.63 -16.22 10.77
N VAL A 209 -8.47 -15.93 9.77
CA VAL A 209 -8.10 -16.05 8.35
C VAL A 209 -6.97 -15.10 7.99
N LYS A 210 -7.03 -13.85 8.45
CA LYS A 210 -5.98 -12.85 8.28
C LYS A 210 -4.65 -13.37 8.85
N ASP A 211 -4.64 -13.78 10.11
CA ASP A 211 -3.43 -14.24 10.79
C ASP A 211 -2.82 -15.46 10.07
N LEU A 212 -3.64 -16.40 9.59
CA LEU A 212 -3.18 -17.54 8.79
C LEU A 212 -2.53 -17.10 7.48
N LEU A 213 -3.18 -16.22 6.71
CA LEU A 213 -2.68 -15.77 5.41
C LEU A 213 -1.41 -14.94 5.54
N TYR A 214 -1.33 -14.06 6.55
CA TYR A 214 -0.13 -13.27 6.85
C TYR A 214 1.04 -14.12 7.37
N PHE A 215 0.76 -15.28 7.97
CA PHE A 215 1.80 -16.21 8.41
C PHE A 215 2.32 -17.10 7.27
N SER A 216 1.52 -17.38 6.24
CA SER A 216 1.82 -18.42 5.24
C SER A 216 1.98 -17.89 3.81
N ILE A 217 0.95 -17.27 3.23
CA ILE A 217 0.88 -17.03 1.78
C ILE A 217 1.25 -15.58 1.41
N ILE A 218 0.74 -14.59 2.15
CA ILE A 218 1.02 -13.16 1.91
C ILE A 218 2.51 -12.80 1.99
N PRO A 219 3.36 -13.42 2.85
CA PRO A 219 4.79 -13.18 2.84
C PRO A 219 5.43 -13.32 1.45
N PHE A 220 5.00 -14.28 0.62
CA PHE A 220 5.55 -14.49 -0.72
C PHE A 220 5.28 -13.34 -1.68
N PHE A 221 4.16 -12.62 -1.50
CA PHE A 221 3.88 -11.41 -2.27
C PHE A 221 4.90 -10.31 -1.97
N PHE A 222 5.13 -10.02 -0.68
CA PHE A 222 6.11 -9.00 -0.29
C PHE A 222 7.56 -9.41 -0.53
N ILE A 223 7.87 -10.71 -0.45
CA ILE A 223 9.15 -11.25 -0.90
C ILE A 223 9.33 -10.99 -2.40
N SER A 224 8.30 -11.24 -3.20
CA SER A 224 8.33 -10.98 -4.65
C SER A 224 8.57 -9.50 -4.94
N ILE A 225 7.96 -8.59 -4.16
CA ILE A 225 8.23 -7.15 -4.27
C ILE A 225 9.71 -6.85 -4.07
N GLY A 226 10.32 -7.42 -3.02
CA GLY A 226 11.73 -7.22 -2.71
C GLY A 226 12.68 -7.89 -3.72
N ILE A 227 12.29 -9.00 -4.34
CA ILE A 227 13.11 -9.66 -5.39
C ILE A 227 13.09 -8.87 -6.70
N LEU A 228 11.96 -8.25 -7.06
CA LEU A 228 11.82 -7.42 -8.26
C LEU A 228 12.49 -6.04 -8.11
N PHE A 229 12.94 -5.68 -6.92
CA PHE A 229 13.54 -4.39 -6.63
C PHE A 229 15.02 -4.35 -7.06
N GLU A 230 15.44 -3.26 -7.68
CA GLU A 230 16.83 -3.05 -8.10
C GLU A 230 17.52 -1.87 -7.39
N TRP A 231 18.59 -2.18 -6.65
CA TRP A 231 19.39 -1.16 -5.95
C TRP A 231 20.09 -0.18 -6.90
N SER A 232 20.52 -0.66 -8.07
CA SER A 232 21.17 0.12 -9.13
C SER A 232 20.27 1.25 -9.63
N SER A 233 18.96 1.02 -9.70
CA SER A 233 18.02 2.02 -10.20
C SER A 233 18.02 3.31 -9.37
N LEU A 234 18.26 3.21 -8.06
CA LEU A 234 18.28 4.38 -7.17
C LEU A 234 19.52 5.25 -7.35
N THR A 235 20.66 4.64 -7.71
CA THR A 235 21.92 5.36 -7.91
C THR A 235 22.02 5.96 -9.30
N ILE A 236 21.38 5.32 -10.30
CA ILE A 236 21.30 5.83 -11.66
C ILE A 236 20.44 7.09 -11.72
N ASN A 237 19.26 7.09 -11.07
CA ASN A 237 18.30 8.20 -11.13
C ASN A 237 17.86 8.68 -9.73
N PRO A 238 18.75 9.28 -8.92
CA PRO A 238 18.41 9.73 -7.57
C PRO A 238 17.33 10.83 -7.55
N TRP A 239 17.24 11.63 -8.62
CA TRP A 239 16.21 12.64 -8.80
C TRP A 239 14.81 12.04 -8.94
N LEU A 240 14.70 10.87 -9.57
CA LEU A 240 13.45 10.14 -9.72
C LEU A 240 12.91 9.78 -8.33
N LEU A 241 13.73 9.11 -7.52
CA LEU A 241 13.40 8.76 -6.14
C LEU A 241 13.01 10.00 -5.33
N GLY A 242 13.82 11.07 -5.40
CA GLY A 242 13.55 12.32 -4.70
C GLY A 242 12.19 12.91 -5.09
N SER A 243 11.86 12.92 -6.38
CA SER A 243 10.57 13.43 -6.87
C SER A 243 9.39 12.61 -6.36
N VAL A 244 9.45 11.27 -6.40
CA VAL A 244 8.36 10.39 -5.94
C VAL A 244 8.12 10.59 -4.44
N ILE A 245 9.19 10.67 -3.62
CA ILE A 245 9.06 10.90 -2.17
C ILE A 245 8.48 12.29 -1.88
N VAL A 246 9.00 13.33 -2.52
CA VAL A 246 8.52 14.70 -2.31
C VAL A 246 7.06 14.82 -2.71
N LEU A 247 6.66 14.28 -3.87
CA LEU A 247 5.27 14.30 -4.34
C LEU A 247 4.35 13.49 -3.42
N ALA A 248 4.80 12.33 -2.92
CA ALA A 248 4.04 11.54 -1.97
C ALA A 248 3.72 12.34 -0.69
N ILE A 249 4.75 12.97 -0.10
CA ILE A 249 4.59 13.74 1.14
C ILE A 249 3.78 15.02 0.88
N THR A 250 4.20 15.82 -0.10
CA THR A 250 3.59 17.13 -0.35
C THR A 250 2.17 17.01 -0.88
N GLY A 251 1.88 16.05 -1.77
CA GLY A 251 0.55 15.82 -2.30
C GLY A 251 -0.45 15.42 -1.22
N LYS A 252 -0.06 14.53 -0.29
CA LYS A 252 -0.90 14.13 0.85
C LYS A 252 -1.12 15.27 1.85
N LEU A 253 -0.07 16.02 2.18
CA LEU A 253 -0.20 17.18 3.07
C LEU A 253 -1.04 18.29 2.43
N ALA A 254 -0.81 18.62 1.16
CA ALA A 254 -1.57 19.61 0.43
C ALA A 254 -3.05 19.21 0.31
N GLY A 255 -3.34 17.97 -0.07
CA GLY A 255 -4.70 17.43 -0.13
C GLY A 255 -5.43 17.58 1.21
N ALA A 256 -4.79 17.20 2.32
CA ALA A 256 -5.39 17.36 3.63
C ALA A 256 -5.59 18.84 4.03
N LEU A 257 -4.64 19.73 3.73
CA LEU A 257 -4.76 21.16 4.05
C LEU A 257 -5.86 21.84 3.22
N MET A 258 -6.08 21.41 1.98
CA MET A 258 -7.14 21.91 1.10
C MET A 258 -8.56 21.57 1.58
N LEU A 259 -8.71 20.72 2.61
CA LEU A 259 -9.99 20.44 3.26
C LEU A 259 -10.48 21.57 4.17
N LYS A 260 -9.62 22.52 4.53
CA LYS A 260 -9.94 23.59 5.49
C LYS A 260 -11.25 24.35 5.21
N PRO A 261 -11.58 24.76 3.96
CA PRO A 261 -12.84 25.45 3.68
C PRO A 261 -14.07 24.54 3.71
N PHE A 262 -13.90 23.21 3.63
CA PHE A 262 -15.00 22.24 3.56
C PHE A 262 -15.26 21.52 4.89
N THR A 263 -14.40 21.71 5.89
CA THR A 263 -14.44 21.00 7.17
C THR A 263 -14.12 21.91 8.35
N ASP A 264 -14.64 21.55 9.52
CA ASP A 264 -14.38 22.26 10.78
C ASP A 264 -13.05 21.86 11.42
N PHE A 265 -12.27 20.98 10.79
CA PHE A 265 -10.96 20.60 11.30
C PHE A 265 -10.03 21.81 11.40
N SER A 266 -9.30 21.88 12.51
CA SER A 266 -8.24 22.86 12.70
C SER A 266 -7.05 22.58 11.77
N TRP A 267 -6.25 23.60 11.47
CA TRP A 267 -5.02 23.43 10.68
C TRP A 267 -4.08 22.34 11.21
N LYS A 268 -4.02 22.18 12.54
CA LYS A 268 -3.22 21.13 13.18
C LYS A 268 -3.81 19.74 12.90
N GLN A 269 -5.14 19.59 12.98
CA GLN A 269 -5.83 18.36 12.64
C GLN A 269 -5.63 17.98 11.18
N LEU A 270 -5.75 18.95 10.25
CA LEU A 270 -5.52 18.71 8.83
C LEU A 270 -4.07 18.30 8.54
N HIS A 271 -3.10 18.94 9.19
CA HIS A 271 -1.70 18.53 9.06
C HIS A 271 -1.47 17.11 9.60
N LEU A 272 -2.13 16.73 10.70
CA LEU A 272 -2.08 15.36 11.24
C LEU A 272 -2.74 14.36 10.28
N ILE A 273 -3.89 14.71 9.70
CA ILE A 273 -4.58 13.89 8.70
C ILE A 273 -3.66 13.65 7.50
N GLY A 274 -3.00 14.69 6.98
CA GLY A 274 -2.08 14.56 5.85
C GLY A 274 -0.92 13.60 6.14
N TRP A 275 -0.31 13.68 7.34
CA TRP A 275 0.69 12.69 7.75
C TRP A 275 0.11 11.29 7.94
N ALA A 276 -1.10 11.18 8.48
CA ALA A 276 -1.75 9.89 8.72
C ALA A 276 -2.25 9.19 7.44
N MET A 277 -2.49 9.97 6.39
CA MET A 277 -2.82 9.51 5.04
C MET A 277 -1.57 9.28 4.18
N ASN A 278 -0.37 9.56 4.69
CA ASN A 278 0.88 9.35 3.95
C ASN A 278 1.56 8.01 4.28
N SER A 279 0.90 7.12 5.03
CA SER A 279 1.37 5.73 5.16
C SER A 279 1.09 4.99 3.86
N ARG A 280 2.00 4.10 3.46
CA ARG A 280 1.92 3.37 2.19
C ARG A 280 1.71 1.88 2.37
N GLY A 281 0.88 1.35 1.49
CA GLY A 281 0.05 0.19 1.76
C GLY A 281 0.43 -1.01 0.92
N ALA A 282 -0.18 -2.14 1.26
CA ALA A 282 -0.04 -3.35 0.49
C ALA A 282 -0.66 -3.22 -0.93
N ILE A 283 -1.70 -2.40 -1.06
CA ILE A 283 -2.46 -2.21 -2.31
C ILE A 283 -1.69 -1.39 -3.33
N GLU A 284 -1.09 -0.26 -2.92
CA GLU A 284 -0.21 0.52 -3.79
C GLU A 284 0.91 -0.34 -4.39
N LEU A 285 1.59 -1.11 -3.54
CA LEU A 285 2.68 -1.98 -3.96
C LEU A 285 2.19 -3.11 -4.87
N ALA A 286 0.97 -3.60 -4.66
CA ALA A 286 0.32 -4.55 -5.56
C ALA A 286 0.12 -3.95 -6.95
N LEU A 287 -0.43 -2.74 -7.03
CA LEU A 287 -0.63 -2.05 -8.30
C LEU A 287 0.69 -1.74 -9.00
N ALA A 288 1.70 -1.28 -8.26
CA ALA A 288 3.04 -1.03 -8.81
C ALA A 288 3.67 -2.31 -9.37
N MET A 289 3.53 -3.44 -8.67
CA MET A 289 4.03 -4.74 -9.12
C MET A 289 3.29 -5.25 -10.36
N ILE A 290 1.96 -5.12 -10.40
CA ILE A 290 1.16 -5.45 -11.59
C ILE A 290 1.59 -4.55 -12.77
N ALA A 291 1.75 -3.25 -12.53
CA ALA A 291 2.16 -2.31 -13.56
C ALA A 291 3.59 -2.56 -14.07
N LEU A 292 4.51 -2.99 -13.21
CA LEU A 292 5.85 -3.41 -13.63
C LEU A 292 5.80 -4.63 -14.55
N ARG A 293 5.09 -5.68 -14.15
CA ARG A 293 5.03 -6.92 -14.91
C ARG A 293 4.33 -6.73 -16.25
N THR A 294 3.28 -5.91 -16.26
CA THR A 294 2.56 -5.51 -17.48
C THR A 294 3.38 -4.54 -18.35
N GLY A 295 4.61 -4.18 -17.97
CA GLY A 295 5.44 -3.25 -18.74
C GLY A 295 4.94 -1.80 -18.77
N LEU A 296 3.98 -1.45 -17.90
CA LEU A 296 3.45 -0.11 -17.73
C LEU A 296 4.31 0.78 -16.84
N LEU A 297 5.12 0.16 -15.97
CA LEU A 297 6.18 0.80 -15.19
C LEU A 297 7.53 0.19 -15.55
N GLU A 298 8.53 1.05 -15.67
CA GLU A 298 9.93 0.62 -15.73
C GLU A 298 10.44 0.25 -14.32
N VAL A 299 11.51 -0.55 -14.27
CA VAL A 299 12.10 -1.04 -13.01
C VAL A 299 12.56 0.12 -12.12
N GLU A 300 12.98 1.23 -12.70
CA GLU A 300 13.44 2.42 -12.00
C GLU A 300 12.32 3.13 -11.24
N LEU A 301 11.16 3.26 -11.90
CA LEU A 301 9.96 3.83 -11.29
C LEU A 301 9.41 2.91 -10.22
N TYR A 302 9.32 1.62 -10.52
CA TYR A 302 8.89 0.61 -9.55
C TYR A 302 9.77 0.64 -8.30
N SER A 303 11.09 0.61 -8.46
CA SER A 303 12.04 0.65 -7.35
C SER A 303 11.92 1.95 -6.54
N SER A 304 11.70 3.09 -7.22
CA SER A 304 11.46 4.37 -6.55
C SER A 304 10.16 4.38 -5.73
N ILE A 305 9.08 3.77 -6.25
CA ILE A 305 7.81 3.62 -5.54
C ILE A 305 7.98 2.70 -4.31
N VAL A 306 8.69 1.58 -4.45
CA VAL A 306 8.97 0.67 -3.31
C VAL A 306 9.73 1.40 -2.20
N ILE A 307 10.78 2.16 -2.52
CA ILE A 307 11.51 2.93 -1.49
C ILE A 307 10.64 4.03 -0.90
N MET A 308 9.88 4.76 -1.72
CA MET A 308 8.95 5.77 -1.22
C MET A 308 7.96 5.13 -0.23
N ALA A 309 7.40 3.97 -0.55
CA ALA A 309 6.49 3.25 0.32
C ALA A 309 7.14 2.84 1.64
N LEU A 310 8.36 2.30 1.61
CA LEU A 310 9.13 1.97 2.81
C LEU A 310 9.42 3.21 3.66
N PHE A 311 9.90 4.29 3.04
CA PHE A 311 10.32 5.52 3.69
C PHE A 311 9.15 6.22 4.40
N THR A 312 8.07 6.47 3.67
CA THR A 312 6.87 7.15 4.20
C THR A 312 6.18 6.33 5.30
N THR A 313 6.11 5.00 5.13
CA THR A 313 5.56 4.07 6.13
C THR A 313 6.39 4.01 7.41
N LEU A 314 7.71 4.13 7.30
CA LEU A 314 8.59 4.20 8.47
C LEU A 314 8.46 5.53 9.21
N ILE A 315 8.31 6.64 8.50
CA ILE A 315 8.26 7.98 9.11
C ILE A 315 6.91 8.29 9.76
N PHE A 316 5.82 7.83 9.15
CA PHE A 316 4.44 8.10 9.59
C PHE A 316 4.21 7.90 11.11
N PRO A 317 4.56 6.75 11.72
CA PRO A 317 4.27 6.50 13.14
C PRO A 317 5.00 7.47 14.08
N PHE A 318 6.24 7.83 13.75
CA PHE A 318 7.03 8.76 14.56
C PHE A 318 6.41 10.15 14.57
N ILE A 319 6.02 10.67 13.39
CA ILE A 319 5.47 12.02 13.28
C ILE A 319 4.09 12.10 13.92
N VAL A 320 3.19 11.17 13.63
CA VAL A 320 1.84 11.20 14.21
C VAL A 320 1.87 11.03 15.73
N THR A 321 2.69 10.12 16.25
CA THR A 321 2.86 9.96 17.70
C THR A 321 3.44 11.22 18.34
N TYR A 322 4.42 11.86 17.69
CA TYR A 322 4.98 13.12 18.16
C TYR A 322 3.92 14.24 18.20
N MET A 323 3.13 14.40 17.14
CA MET A 323 2.08 15.41 17.06
C MET A 323 1.00 15.22 18.13
N VAL A 324 0.54 13.98 18.35
CA VAL A 324 -0.46 13.66 19.38
C VAL A 324 0.08 13.92 20.79
N ARG A 325 1.36 13.62 21.05
CA ARG A 325 2.01 13.93 22.32
C ARG A 325 2.19 15.44 22.53
N ARG A 326 2.58 16.17 21.49
CA ARG A 326 2.84 17.62 21.55
C ARG A 326 1.55 18.42 21.69
N TYR A 327 0.45 17.95 21.10
CA TYR A 327 -0.86 18.60 21.10
C TYR A 327 -1.96 17.61 21.54
N PRO A 328 -2.14 17.36 22.85
CA PRO A 328 -3.07 16.32 23.34
C PRO A 328 -4.52 16.48 22.87
N LYS A 329 -4.96 17.73 22.64
CA LYS A 329 -6.30 18.09 22.16
C LYS A 329 -6.47 18.01 20.63
N ILE A 330 -5.43 17.63 19.88
CA ILE A 330 -5.50 17.53 18.42
C ILE A 330 -6.48 16.44 17.96
N MET A 331 -6.74 15.47 18.83
CA MET A 331 -7.63 14.34 18.57
C MET A 331 -9.05 14.56 19.11
N ASP A 332 -9.36 15.74 19.64
CA ASP A 332 -10.68 16.05 20.20
C ASP A 332 -11.68 16.49 19.13
#